data_AF-A0A0B1TQL9-F1
#
_entry.id   AF-A0A0B1TQL9-F1
#
_cell.length_a   1.000
_cell.length_b   1.000
_cell.length_c   1.000
_cell.angle_alpha   90.00
_cell.angle_beta   90.00
_cell.angle_gamma   90.00
#
_symmetry.space_group_name_H-M   'P 1'
#
loop_
_entity.id
_entity.type
_entity.pdbx_description
1 polymer ?
#
loop_
_entity_poly.entity_id
_entity_poly.type
_entity_poly.pdbx_seq_one_letter_code
_entity_poly.pdbx_strand_id
1 'polypeptide(L)'
;MIQKGQTVLRIWDCMFYDGNDVWLFRVTVCLIRANQKHIAAAHTLDQLILAFQKVGRSHMALYCHQLIESAKSERISQKMIEELRVHCKVDPV
;
A
#
# COMPACT_ATOMS: atom_id res chain seq x y z
N MET A 1 6.72 -8.42 -19.90
CA MET A 1 7.57 -7.47 -19.12
C MET A 1 7.01 -6.03 -19.03
N ILE A 2 5.86 -5.69 -19.63
CA ILE A 2 5.38 -4.29 -19.76
C ILE A 2 4.45 -3.83 -18.61
N GLN A 3 3.90 -4.72 -17.80
CA GLN A 3 2.87 -4.37 -16.79
C GLN A 3 3.36 -3.59 -15.57
N LYS A 4 4.64 -3.71 -15.16
CA LYS A 4 5.12 -3.08 -13.92
C LYS A 4 5.07 -1.54 -13.96
N GLY A 5 5.42 -0.94 -15.09
CA GLY A 5 5.43 0.52 -15.23
C GLY A 5 4.01 1.12 -15.23
N GLN A 6 3.04 0.41 -15.81
CA GLN A 6 1.66 0.90 -15.91
C GLN A 6 1.01 1.06 -14.52
N THR A 7 1.22 0.13 -13.59
CA THR A 7 0.67 0.25 -12.24
C THR A 7 1.23 1.46 -11.49
N VAL A 8 2.53 1.69 -11.58
CA VAL A 8 3.17 2.85 -10.92
C VAL A 8 2.60 4.14 -11.49
N LEU A 9 2.56 4.30 -12.82
CA LEU A 9 2.02 5.49 -13.44
C LEU A 9 0.54 5.73 -13.07
N ARG A 10 -0.28 4.68 -12.98
CA ARG A 10 -1.69 4.81 -12.55
C ARG A 10 -1.84 5.24 -11.11
N ILE A 11 -0.98 4.76 -10.20
CA ILE A 11 -0.98 5.22 -8.81
C ILE A 11 -0.62 6.71 -8.77
N TRP A 12 0.39 7.12 -9.54
CA TRP A 12 0.79 8.52 -9.63
C TRP A 12 -0.30 9.41 -10.23
N ASP A 13 -0.98 8.96 -11.30
CA ASP A 13 -2.14 9.66 -11.87
C ASP A 13 -3.22 9.92 -10.81
N CYS A 14 -3.58 8.90 -10.02
CA CYS A 14 -4.57 9.02 -8.95
C CYS A 14 -4.09 9.96 -7.83
N MET A 15 -2.82 9.88 -7.43
CA MET A 15 -2.26 10.77 -6.41
C MET A 15 -2.27 12.23 -6.85
N PHE A 16 -1.89 12.53 -8.09
CA PHE A 16 -1.88 13.91 -8.60
C PHE A 16 -3.30 14.45 -8.81
N TYR A 17 -4.23 13.61 -9.25
CA TYR A 17 -5.62 14.00 -9.46
C TYR A 17 -6.33 14.35 -8.14
N ASP A 18 -6.22 13.49 -7.12
CA ASP A 18 -6.85 13.74 -5.81
C ASP A 18 -6.03 14.68 -4.92
N GLY A 19 -4.75 14.90 -5.25
CA GLY A 19 -3.86 15.82 -4.54
C GLY A 19 -3.48 15.38 -3.12
N ASN A 20 -3.60 14.09 -2.79
CA ASN A 20 -3.35 13.59 -1.44
C ASN A 20 -2.49 12.32 -1.43
N ASP A 21 -1.75 12.12 -0.34
CA ASP A 21 -0.91 10.94 -0.12
C ASP A 21 -1.71 9.74 0.44
N VAL A 22 -3.02 9.91 0.64
CA VAL A 22 -3.94 8.85 1.10
C VAL A 22 -3.93 7.67 0.13
N TRP A 23 -3.79 7.92 -1.18
CA TRP A 23 -3.70 6.87 -2.19
C TRP A 23 -2.52 5.93 -1.98
N LEU A 24 -1.35 6.45 -1.61
CA LEU A 24 -0.20 5.61 -1.29
C LEU A 24 -0.50 4.69 -0.10
N PHE A 25 -1.14 5.24 0.93
CA PHE A 25 -1.48 4.45 2.12
C PHE A 25 -2.50 3.36 1.81
N ARG A 26 -3.56 3.69 1.07
CA ARG A 26 -4.59 2.72 0.61
C ARG A 26 -4.00 1.60 -0.23
N VAL A 27 -3.18 1.95 -1.22
CA VAL A 27 -2.50 0.97 -2.09
C VAL A 27 -1.58 0.08 -1.28
N THR A 28 -0.80 0.66 -0.36
CA THR A 28 0.12 -0.09 0.50
C THR A 28 -0.63 -1.08 1.40
N VAL A 29 -1.70 -0.65 2.08
CA VAL A 29 -2.52 -1.52 2.93
C VAL A 29 -3.14 -2.65 2.10
N CYS A 30 -3.64 -2.33 0.91
CA CYS A 30 -4.21 -3.31 0.01
C CYS A 30 -3.17 -4.40 -0.36
N LEU A 31 -1.96 -3.99 -0.77
CA LEU A 31 -0.86 -4.88 -1.10
C LEU A 31 -0.44 -5.76 0.09
N ILE A 32 -0.39 -5.21 1.30
CA ILE A 32 -0.07 -5.95 2.52
C ILE A 32 -1.16 -6.99 2.82
N ARG A 33 -2.45 -6.60 2.77
CA ARG A 33 -3.58 -7.51 3.04
C ARG A 33 -3.62 -8.68 2.06
N ALA A 34 -3.38 -8.43 0.77
CA ALA A 34 -3.33 -9.48 -0.23
C ALA A 34 -2.21 -10.51 0.01
N ASN A 35 -1.14 -10.11 0.70
CA ASN A 35 0.01 -10.97 1.00
C ASN A 35 0.11 -11.29 2.51
N GLN A 36 -0.92 -11.00 3.30
CA GLN A 36 -0.89 -11.11 4.76
C GLN A 36 -0.53 -12.52 5.23
N LYS A 37 -1.03 -13.56 4.53
CA LYS A 37 -0.70 -14.95 4.85
C LYS A 37 0.80 -15.26 4.73
N HIS A 38 1.47 -14.67 3.73
CA HIS A 38 2.91 -14.86 3.54
C HIS A 38 3.73 -14.04 4.54
N ILE A 39 3.27 -12.83 4.87
CA ILE A 39 3.91 -11.96 5.87
C ILE A 39 3.78 -12.58 7.28
N ALA A 40 2.60 -13.10 7.64
CA ALA A 40 2.33 -13.71 8.93
C ALA A 40 3.07 -15.05 9.15
N ALA A 41 3.48 -15.72 8.07
CA ALA A 41 4.27 -16.94 8.13
C ALA A 41 5.78 -16.69 8.34
N ALA A 42 6.23 -15.44 8.35
CA ALA A 42 7.62 -15.10 8.61
C ALA A 42 7.93 -15.15 10.11
N HIS A 43 8.94 -15.93 10.50
CA HIS A 43 9.37 -16.08 11.90
C HIS A 43 10.67 -15.33 12.22
N THR A 44 11.34 -14.78 11.19
CA THR A 44 12.60 -14.04 11.31
C THR A 44 12.53 -12.75 10.51
N LEU A 45 13.38 -11.77 10.87
CA LEU A 45 13.44 -10.48 10.17
C LEU A 45 13.79 -10.65 8.68
N ASP A 46 14.72 -11.54 8.35
CA ASP A 46 15.11 -11.81 6.96
C ASP A 46 13.93 -12.38 6.15
N GLN A 47 13.17 -13.31 6.73
CA GLN A 47 11.97 -13.86 6.09
C GLN A 47 10.90 -12.78 5.89
N LEU A 48 10.76 -11.86 6.85
CA LEU A 48 9.83 -10.75 6.76
C LEU A 48 10.22 -9.82 5.60
N ILE A 49 11.49 -9.42 5.52
CA ILE A 49 12.01 -8.59 4.43
C ILE A 49 11.77 -9.26 3.07
N LEU A 50 12.05 -10.56 2.96
CA LEU A 50 11.80 -11.33 1.74
C LEU A 50 10.30 -11.41 1.40
N ALA A 51 9.43 -11.55 2.40
CA ALA A 51 7.99 -11.53 2.19
C ALA A 51 7.53 -10.17 1.64
N PHE A 52 8.00 -9.06 2.21
CA PHE A 52 7.70 -7.71 1.70
C PHE A 52 8.25 -7.47 0.29
N GLN A 53 9.44 -7.96 -0.04
CA GLN A 53 9.97 -7.88 -1.40
C GLN A 53 9.10 -8.65 -2.42
N LYS A 54 8.48 -9.76 -1.99
CA LYS A 54 7.52 -10.52 -2.82
C LYS A 54 6.20 -9.79 -3.02
N VAL A 55 5.75 -8.97 -2.05
CA VAL A 55 4.55 -8.14 -2.19
C VAL A 55 4.60 -7.27 -3.45
N GLY A 56 5.72 -6.58 -3.68
CA GLY A 56 5.93 -5.74 -4.86
C GLY A 56 6.03 -6.52 -6.18
N ARG A 57 6.14 -7.85 -6.13
CA ARG A 57 6.16 -8.75 -7.29
C ARG A 57 4.87 -9.56 -7.42
N SER A 58 3.92 -9.39 -6.49
CA SER A 58 2.67 -10.13 -6.49
C SER A 58 1.81 -9.80 -7.70
N HIS A 59 0.95 -10.74 -8.12
CA HIS A 59 0.04 -10.52 -9.25
C HIS A 59 -0.83 -9.27 -9.05
N MET A 60 -1.24 -8.97 -7.82
CA MET A 60 -2.03 -7.77 -7.53
C MET A 60 -1.26 -6.47 -7.80
N ALA A 61 0.07 -6.45 -7.61
CA ALA A 61 0.91 -5.32 -8.00
C ALA A 61 1.06 -5.17 -9.53
N LEU A 62 0.82 -6.25 -10.29
CA LEU A 62 0.93 -6.27 -11.75
C LEU A 62 -0.40 -5.90 -12.46
N TYR A 63 -1.54 -6.02 -11.77
CA TYR A 63 -2.86 -5.69 -12.31
C TYR A 63 -3.39 -4.37 -11.73
N CYS A 64 -3.03 -3.27 -12.40
CA CYS A 64 -3.34 -1.91 -11.97
C CYS A 64 -4.83 -1.66 -11.72
N HIS A 65 -5.73 -2.12 -12.58
CA HIS A 65 -7.17 -1.87 -12.44
C HIS A 65 -7.73 -2.47 -11.15
N GLN A 66 -7.42 -3.74 -10.88
CA GLN A 66 -7.87 -4.42 -9.66
C GLN A 66 -7.27 -3.79 -8.40
N LEU A 67 -6.01 -3.36 -8.46
CA LEU A 67 -5.35 -2.69 -7.35
C LEU A 67 -5.99 -1.33 -7.03
N ILE A 68 -6.24 -0.51 -8.05
CA ILE A 68 -6.85 0.82 -7.90
C ILE A 68 -8.29 0.69 -7.39
N GLU A 69 -9.07 -0.27 -7.90
CA GLU A 69 -10.44 -0.52 -7.43
C GLU A 69 -10.45 -0.98 -5.95
N SER A 70 -9.53 -1.86 -5.59
CA SER A 70 -9.39 -2.33 -4.21
C SER A 70 -8.94 -1.20 -3.27
N ALA A 71 -8.00 -0.36 -3.71
CA ALA A 71 -7.55 0.81 -2.95
C ALA A 71 -8.64 1.89 -2.81
N LYS A 72 -9.52 2.04 -3.80
CA LYS A 72 -10.69 2.92 -3.70
C LYS A 72 -11.67 2.43 -2.64
N SER A 73 -11.84 1.11 -2.54
CA SER A 73 -12.72 0.43 -1.57
C SER A 73 -12.19 0.47 -0.13
N GLU A 74 -10.92 0.82 0.08
CA GLU A 74 -10.34 0.98 1.41
C GLU A 74 -10.98 2.15 2.19
N ARG A 75 -11.32 1.92 3.46
CA ARG A 75 -12.01 2.91 4.33
C ARG A 75 -11.08 3.97 4.93
N ILE A 76 -9.92 4.19 4.32
CA ILE A 76 -8.88 5.07 4.86
C ILE A 76 -9.11 6.49 4.33
N SER A 77 -9.52 7.41 5.21
CA SER A 77 -9.75 8.81 4.84
C SER A 77 -8.55 9.69 5.17
N GLN A 78 -8.48 10.86 4.54
CA GLN A 78 -7.46 11.87 4.87
C GLN A 78 -7.55 12.29 6.34
N LYS A 79 -8.76 12.42 6.88
CA LYS A 79 -9.00 12.75 8.29
C LYS A 79 -8.40 11.68 9.22
N MET A 80 -8.62 10.40 8.92
CA MET A 80 -8.07 9.30 9.70
C MET A 80 -6.53 9.32 9.70
N ILE A 81 -5.90 9.57 8.55
CA ILE A 81 -4.44 9.67 8.46
C ILE A 81 -3.93 10.87 9.27
N GLU A 82 -4.60 12.01 9.21
CA GLU A 82 -4.20 13.19 9.98
C GLU A 82 -4.34 12.96 11.49
N GLU A 83 -5.41 12.32 11.94
CA GLU A 83 -5.59 11.91 13.35
C GLU A 83 -4.45 10.99 13.80
N LEU A 84 -4.06 10.01 12.98
CA LEU A 84 -2.92 9.13 13.27
C LEU A 84 -1.59 9.90 13.35
N ARG A 85 -1.35 10.86 12.45
CA ARG A 85 -0.15 11.70 12.47
C ARG A 85 -0.08 12.57 13.72
N VAL A 86 -1.21 13.13 14.16
CA VAL A 86 -1.28 13.89 15.41
C VAL A 86 -0.95 12.98 16.58
N HIS A 87 -1.51 11.77 16.64
CA HIS A 87 -1.23 10.83 17.73
C HIS A 87 0.26 10.44 17.80
N CYS A 88 0.90 10.15 16.67
CA CYS A 88 2.33 9.82 16.62
C CYS A 88 3.27 11.00 16.94
N LYS A 89 2.80 12.25 16.86
CA LYS A 89 3.58 13.43 17.28
C LYS A 89 3.50 13.70 18.78
N VAL A 90 2.60 13.01 19.49
CA VAL A 90 2.34 13.18 20.94
C VAL A 90 3.17 12.20 21.78
N ASP A 91 4.17 11.54 21.20
CA ASP A 91 5.22 10.86 21.97
C ASP A 91 6.39 11.86 22.21
N PRO A 92 6.41 12.63 23.33
CA PRO A 92 7.64 13.23 23.78
C PRO A 92 8.52 12.10 24.30
N VAL A 93 9.61 11.83 23.59
CA VAL A 93 10.79 11.16 24.15
C VAL A 93 11.39 12.04 25.25
#